data_AF-V6LB22-F1
#
_entry.id   AF-V6LB22-F1
#
_cell.length_a   1.000
_cell.length_b   1.000
_cell.length_c   1.000
_cell.angle_alpha   90.00
_cell.angle_beta   90.00
_cell.angle_gamma   90.00
#
_symmetry.space_group_name_H-M   'P 1'
#
loop_
_entity.id
_entity.type
_entity.pdbx_description
1 polymer ?
#
loop_
_entity_poly.entity_id
_entity_poly.type
_entity_poly.pdbx_seq_one_letter_code
_entity_poly.pdbx_strand_id
1 'polypeptide(L)'
;MTKQNYSKWTGQEEEVIKAEINNQLYILNRGKLSWIQISKVIETKTPRQCYDWYQIRKDRQSEKPHQWKKEEEELILQLVEQNISIKEISTYFINMSVSQIRNKIRYVNEIKDKKKLDGSFGVFNDLFN
;
A
#
# COMPACT_ATOMS: atom_id res chain seq x y z
N MET A 1 23.73 20.81 4.24
CA MET A 1 22.56 20.10 3.67
C MET A 1 21.32 20.55 4.42
N THR A 2 20.46 21.36 3.81
CA THR A 2 19.16 21.72 4.39
C THR A 2 18.25 20.49 4.37
N LYS A 3 17.71 20.08 5.52
CA LYS A 3 16.71 19.00 5.57
C LYS A 3 15.50 19.42 4.75
N GLN A 4 15.20 18.69 3.68
CA GLN A 4 13.99 18.92 2.90
C GLN A 4 12.78 18.52 3.75
N ASN A 5 11.88 19.47 3.99
CA ASN A 5 10.65 19.21 4.71
C ASN A 5 9.61 18.63 3.73
N TYR A 6 9.44 17.31 3.74
CA TYR A 6 8.41 16.64 2.96
C TYR A 6 7.07 16.77 3.68
N SER A 7 6.32 17.82 3.35
CA SER A 7 4.93 17.94 3.80
C SER A 7 4.08 16.82 3.19
N LYS A 8 3.15 16.28 3.98
CA LYS A 8 2.21 15.25 3.52
C LYS A 8 1.36 15.81 2.38
N TRP A 9 1.08 14.98 1.38
CA TRP A 9 0.14 15.33 0.31
C TRP A 9 -1.29 15.29 0.85
N THR A 10 -2.05 16.36 0.58
CA THR A 10 -3.49 16.44 0.88
C THR A 10 -4.31 15.95 -0.31
N GLY A 11 -5.57 15.57 -0.08
CA GLY A 11 -6.46 15.13 -1.16
C GLY A 11 -6.63 16.18 -2.26
N GLN A 12 -6.77 17.45 -1.88
CA GLN A 12 -6.87 18.58 -2.82
C GLN A 12 -5.62 18.74 -3.68
N GLU A 13 -4.42 18.68 -3.08
CA GLU A 13 -3.16 18.74 -3.84
C GLU A 13 -3.04 17.56 -4.82
N GLU A 14 -3.49 16.37 -4.42
CA GLU A 14 -3.49 15.18 -5.27
C GLU A 14 -4.46 15.30 -6.46
N GLU A 15 -5.59 15.97 -6.28
CA GLU A 15 -6.54 16.24 -7.36
C GLU A 15 -5.95 17.25 -8.35
N VAL A 16 -5.37 18.33 -7.83
CA VAL A 16 -4.75 19.39 -8.66
C VAL A 16 -3.58 18.85 -9.49
N ILE A 17 -2.67 18.06 -8.89
CA ILE A 17 -1.55 17.49 -9.64
C ILE A 17 -2.02 16.54 -10.75
N LYS A 18 -3.04 15.72 -10.48
CA LYS A 18 -3.61 14.81 -11.50
C LYS A 18 -4.25 15.58 -12.64
N ALA A 19 -5.04 16.60 -12.32
CA ALA A 19 -5.69 17.45 -13.30
C ALA A 19 -4.66 18.13 -14.21
N GLU A 20 -3.59 18.70 -13.64
CA GLU A 20 -2.58 19.42 -14.42
C GLU A 20 -1.69 18.47 -15.24
N ILE A 21 -1.34 17.28 -14.71
CA ILE A 21 -0.65 16.24 -15.49
C ILE A 21 -1.49 15.83 -16.70
N ASN A 22 -2.79 15.57 -16.49
CA ASN A 22 -3.70 15.19 -17.56
C ASN A 22 -3.86 16.33 -18.58
N ASN A 23 -3.98 17.57 -18.13
CA ASN A 23 -4.02 18.74 -18.99
C ASN A 23 -2.78 18.82 -19.90
N GLN A 24 -1.58 18.65 -19.34
CA GLN A 24 -0.35 18.69 -20.13
C GLN A 24 -0.20 17.52 -21.11
N LEU A 25 -0.58 16.31 -20.71
CA LEU A 25 -0.47 15.12 -21.56
C LEU A 25 -1.51 15.10 -22.69
N TYR A 26 -2.77 15.40 -22.38
CA TYR A 26 -3.89 15.16 -23.30
C TYR A 26 -4.38 16.43 -23.99
N ILE A 27 -4.48 17.55 -23.28
CA ILE A 27 -5.07 18.78 -23.81
C ILE A 27 -4.01 19.56 -24.60
N LEU A 28 -2.83 19.73 -24.01
CA LEU A 28 -1.73 20.45 -24.66
C LEU A 28 -0.88 19.56 -25.58
N ASN A 29 -1.18 18.26 -25.64
CA ASN A 29 -0.47 17.24 -26.41
C ASN A 29 1.07 17.33 -26.25
N ARG A 30 1.54 17.62 -25.04
CA ARG A 30 2.97 17.76 -24.77
C ARG A 30 3.57 16.38 -24.54
N GLY A 31 4.59 16.02 -25.32
CA GLY A 31 5.35 14.79 -25.11
C GLY A 31 6.16 14.76 -23.80
N LYS A 32 6.28 15.88 -23.09
CA LYS A 32 7.03 16.00 -21.82
C LYS A 32 6.28 16.88 -20.82
N LEU A 33 6.23 16.41 -19.57
CA LEU A 33 5.65 17.14 -18.44
C LEU A 33 6.59 18.24 -17.94
N SER A 34 6.03 19.42 -17.67
CA SER A 34 6.73 20.55 -17.07
C SER A 34 6.44 20.62 -15.57
N TRP A 35 7.31 20.00 -14.76
CA TRP A 35 7.18 19.96 -13.31
C TRP A 35 7.24 21.34 -12.65
N ILE A 36 7.96 22.29 -13.27
CA ILE A 36 8.00 23.69 -12.83
C ILE A 36 6.61 24.31 -12.95
N GLN A 37 5.90 24.09 -14.05
CA GLN A 37 4.55 24.60 -14.22
C GLN A 37 3.58 23.93 -13.25
N ILE A 38 3.67 22.60 -13.08
CA ILE A 38 2.84 21.86 -12.11
C ILE A 38 3.04 22.42 -10.68
N SER A 39 4.29 22.65 -10.26
CA SER A 39 4.56 23.22 -8.93
C SER A 39 4.06 24.64 -8.73
N LYS A 40 3.89 25.42 -9.80
CA LYS A 40 3.29 26.76 -9.69
C LYS A 40 1.80 26.71 -9.34
N VAL A 41 1.12 25.63 -9.73
CA VAL A 41 -0.30 25.41 -9.36
C VAL A 41 -0.42 24.87 -7.93
N ILE A 42 0.63 24.20 -7.44
CA ILE A 42 0.68 23.59 -6.11
C ILE A 42 1.76 24.30 -5.29
N GLU A 43 1.46 25.52 -4.85
CA GLU A 43 2.42 26.45 -4.23
C GLU A 43 3.16 25.85 -3.01
N THR A 44 2.55 24.85 -2.37
CA THR A 44 3.07 24.13 -1.19
C THR A 44 4.10 23.04 -1.54
N LYS A 45 4.28 22.70 -2.83
CA LYS A 45 5.12 21.59 -3.29
C LYS A 45 6.12 22.06 -4.33
N THR A 46 7.36 21.62 -4.16
CA THR A 46 8.45 21.90 -5.11
C THR A 46 8.32 21.07 -6.39
N PRO A 47 8.91 21.50 -7.52
CA PRO A 47 8.92 20.71 -8.76
C PRO A 47 9.43 19.28 -8.56
N ARG A 48 10.46 19.12 -7.71
CA ARG A 48 11.04 17.80 -7.40
C ARG A 48 10.04 16.89 -6.68
N GLN A 49 9.29 17.42 -5.71
CA GLN A 49 8.26 16.66 -5.00
C GLN A 49 7.13 16.22 -5.93
N CYS A 50 6.71 17.07 -6.86
CA CYS A 50 5.71 16.72 -7.87
C CYS A 50 6.19 15.57 -8.77
N TYR A 51 7.46 15.63 -9.21
CA TYR A 51 8.08 14.55 -9.99
C TYR A 51 8.13 13.24 -9.21
N ASP A 52 8.63 13.27 -7.96
CA ASP A 52 8.74 12.07 -7.11
C ASP A 52 7.35 11.46 -6.85
N TRP A 53 6.33 12.29 -6.58
CA TRP A 53 4.94 11.86 -6.41
C TRP A 53 4.41 11.10 -7.64
N TYR A 54 4.73 11.61 -8.84
CA TYR A 54 4.29 11.00 -10.09
C TYR A 54 5.02 9.67 -10.36
N GLN A 55 6.35 9.63 -10.21
CA GLN A 55 7.12 8.39 -10.44
C GLN A 55 6.63 7.28 -9.52
N ILE A 56 6.52 7.54 -8.21
CA ILE A 56 6.05 6.55 -7.23
C ILE A 56 4.68 5.97 -7.62
N ARG A 57 3.76 6.81 -8.13
CA ARG A 57 2.42 6.35 -8.51
C ARG A 57 2.40 5.64 -9.86
N LYS A 58 3.19 6.11 -10.82
CA LYS A 58 3.33 5.47 -12.12
C LYS A 58 3.89 4.04 -11.95
N ASP A 59 4.92 3.88 -11.14
CA ASP A 59 5.53 2.58 -10.86
C ASP A 59 4.53 1.66 -10.13
N ARG A 60 3.81 2.20 -9.13
CA ARG A 60 2.75 1.46 -8.44
C ARG A 60 1.56 1.06 -9.31
N GLN A 61 1.22 1.82 -10.35
CA GLN A 61 0.13 1.45 -11.26
C GLN A 61 0.48 0.23 -12.10
N SER A 62 1.76 0.01 -12.41
CA SER A 62 2.21 -1.19 -13.13
C SER A 62 2.30 -2.44 -12.26
N GLU A 63 2.46 -2.27 -10.94
CA GLU A 63 2.57 -3.39 -10.01
C GLU A 63 1.17 -3.89 -9.61
N LYS A 64 0.76 -5.05 -10.14
CA LYS A 64 -0.42 -5.75 -9.61
C LYS A 64 -0.12 -6.15 -8.16
N PRO A 65 -1.05 -5.91 -7.21
CA PRO A 65 -0.90 -6.42 -5.86
C PRO A 65 -0.66 -7.94 -5.88
N HIS A 66 0.27 -8.42 -5.06
CA HIS A 66 0.48 -9.85 -4.91
C HIS A 66 -0.80 -10.54 -4.46
N GLN A 67 -1.20 -11.58 -5.19
CA GLN A 67 -2.32 -12.43 -4.82
C GLN A 67 -1.82 -13.55 -3.93
N TRP A 68 -2.03 -13.40 -2.62
CA TRP A 68 -1.70 -14.41 -1.63
C TRP A 68 -2.48 -15.69 -1.90
N LYS A 69 -1.76 -16.80 -2.10
CA LYS A 69 -2.39 -18.11 -2.18
C LYS A 69 -2.63 -18.67 -0.79
N LYS A 70 -3.59 -19.60 -0.68
CA LYS A 70 -3.94 -20.22 0.59
C LYS A 70 -2.75 -20.96 1.21
N GLU A 71 -1.94 -21.64 0.39
CA GLU A 71 -0.75 -22.37 0.87
C GLU A 71 0.32 -21.41 1.43
N GLU A 72 0.48 -20.23 0.82
CA GLU A 72 1.40 -19.21 1.31
C GLU A 72 0.94 -18.65 2.67
N GLU A 73 -0.37 -18.44 2.84
CA GLU A 73 -0.96 -18.00 4.11
C GLU A 73 -0.78 -19.04 5.22
N GLU A 74 -1.04 -20.31 4.91
CA GLU A 74 -0.85 -21.44 5.82
C GLU A 74 0.61 -21.57 6.26
N LEU A 75 1.55 -21.43 5.33
CA LEU A 75 2.99 -21.45 5.64
C LEU A 75 3.39 -20.28 6.55
N ILE A 76 2.93 -19.06 6.27
CA ILE A 76 3.19 -17.90 7.14
C ILE A 76 2.68 -18.17 8.55
N LEU A 77 1.46 -18.70 8.68
CA LEU A 77 0.87 -19.01 9.97
C LEU A 77 1.69 -20.03 10.75
N GLN A 78 2.08 -21.12 10.09
CA GLN A 78 2.90 -22.16 10.70
C GLN A 78 4.24 -21.59 11.21
N LEU A 79 4.91 -20.77 10.41
CA LEU A 79 6.19 -20.16 10.79
C LEU A 79 6.04 -19.16 11.95
N VAL A 80 4.95 -18.39 11.98
CA VAL A 80 4.64 -17.48 13.10
C VAL A 80 4.35 -18.26 14.38
N GLU A 81 3.60 -19.37 14.30
CA GLU A 81 3.32 -20.25 15.44
C GLU A 81 4.61 -20.92 15.99
N GLN A 82 5.60 -21.15 15.14
CA GLN A 82 6.94 -21.60 15.52
C GLN A 82 7.85 -20.48 16.07
N ASN A 83 7.34 -19.24 16.22
CA ASN A 83 8.09 -18.06 16.66
C ASN A 83 9.29 -17.71 15.75
N ILE A 84 9.22 -18.04 14.46
CA ILE A 84 10.27 -17.66 13.50
C ILE A 84 10.25 -16.15 13.26
N SER A 85 11.43 -15.53 13.18
CA SER A 85 11.53 -14.08 12.97
C SER A 85 11.04 -13.67 11.57
N ILE A 86 10.39 -12.51 11.44
CA ILE A 86 9.87 -12.02 10.13
C ILE A 86 10.98 -11.95 9.06
N LYS A 87 12.22 -11.61 9.47
CA LYS A 87 13.37 -11.55 8.56
C LYS A 87 13.70 -12.93 8.02
N GLU A 88 13.63 -13.95 8.85
CA GLU A 88 13.83 -15.34 8.44
C GLU A 88 12.65 -15.87 7.63
N ILE A 89 11.40 -15.58 8.02
CA ILE A 89 10.22 -15.90 7.20
C ILE A 89 10.35 -15.33 5.77
N SER A 90 10.89 -14.12 5.62
CA SER A 90 11.05 -13.50 4.30
C SER A 90 11.96 -14.25 3.34
N THR A 91 12.86 -15.12 3.83
CA THR A 91 13.73 -15.93 2.96
C THR A 91 12.97 -17.04 2.23
N TYR A 92 11.80 -17.44 2.75
CA TYR A 92 10.90 -18.42 2.12
C TYR A 92 10.10 -17.81 0.96
N PHE A 93 10.06 -16.49 0.82
CA PHE A 93 9.26 -15.76 -0.17
C PHE A 93 10.13 -14.85 -1.03
N ILE A 94 10.81 -15.43 -2.03
CA ILE A 94 11.87 -14.79 -2.83
C ILE A 94 11.44 -13.45 -3.47
N ASN A 95 10.16 -13.32 -3.83
CA ASN A 95 9.63 -12.13 -4.48
C ASN A 95 8.86 -11.19 -3.52
N MET A 96 8.99 -11.38 -2.21
CA MET A 96 8.31 -10.56 -1.21
C MET A 96 9.30 -9.76 -0.37
N SER A 97 9.01 -8.47 -0.23
CA SER A 97 9.66 -7.64 0.78
C SER A 97 9.21 -8.01 2.19
N VAL A 98 10.10 -7.80 3.17
CA VAL A 98 9.80 -7.94 4.61
C VAL A 98 8.55 -7.16 5.01
N SER A 99 8.30 -6.01 4.39
CA SER A 99 7.11 -5.19 4.64
C SER A 99 5.83 -5.85 4.15
N GLN A 100 5.84 -6.52 2.99
CA GLN A 100 4.70 -7.30 2.50
C GLN A 100 4.39 -8.47 3.45
N ILE A 101 5.43 -9.21 3.88
CA ILE A 101 5.28 -10.29 4.87
C ILE A 101 4.66 -9.78 6.17
N ARG A 102 5.21 -8.68 6.73
CA ARG A 102 4.69 -8.08 7.97
C ARG A 102 3.22 -7.66 7.84
N ASN A 103 2.87 -7.00 6.74
CA ASN A 103 1.50 -6.58 6.48
C ASN A 103 0.56 -7.79 6.38
N LYS A 104 1.03 -8.89 5.78
CA LYS A 104 0.24 -10.11 5.66
C LYS A 104 0.01 -10.79 7.01
N ILE A 105 1.06 -10.93 7.83
CA ILE A 105 0.94 -11.48 9.19
C ILE A 105 -0.10 -10.70 10.00
N ARG A 106 -0.05 -9.36 9.96
CA ARG A 106 -1.03 -8.50 10.63
C ARG A 106 -2.46 -8.81 10.18
N TYR A 107 -2.68 -8.85 8.86
CA TYR A 107 -4.00 -9.14 8.29
C TYR A 107 -4.55 -10.51 8.69
N VAL A 108 -3.72 -11.55 8.65
CA VAL A 108 -4.16 -12.91 9.00
C VAL A 108 -4.51 -13.02 10.49
N ASN A 109 -3.74 -12.35 11.36
CA ASN A 109 -4.04 -12.29 12.79
C ASN A 109 -5.36 -11.56 13.06
N GLU A 110 -5.61 -10.42 12.40
CA GLU A 110 -6.88 -9.69 12.52
C GLU A 110 -8.09 -10.55 12.11
N ILE A 111 -7.95 -11.41 11.10
CA ILE A 111 -9.03 -12.35 10.71
C ILE A 111 -9.23 -13.46 11.74
N LYS A 112 -8.14 -14.02 12.28
CA LYS A 112 -8.21 -15.05 13.33
C LYS A 112 -8.95 -14.51 14.56
N ASP A 113 -8.68 -13.26 14.95
CA ASP A 113 -9.32 -12.63 16.10
C ASP A 113 -10.82 -12.41 15.87
N LYS A 114 -11.22 -11.99 14.67
CA LYS A 114 -12.64 -11.86 14.29
C LYS A 114 -13.38 -13.20 14.32
N LYS A 115 -12.78 -14.27 13.76
CA LYS A 115 -13.39 -15.61 13.76
C LYS A 115 -13.58 -16.18 15.17
N LYS A 116 -12.69 -15.86 16.12
CA LYS A 116 -12.85 -16.26 17.53
C LYS A 116 -14.06 -15.57 18.19
N LEU A 117 -14.33 -14.32 17.84
CA LEU A 117 -15.48 -13.58 18.36
C LEU A 117 -16.81 -14.12 17.81
N ASP A 118 -16.87 -14.39 16.51
CA ASP A 118 -18.09 -14.89 15.87
C ASP A 118 -18.39 -16.37 16.21
N GLY A 119 -17.34 -17.16 16.48
CA GLY A 119 -17.46 -18.56 16.92
C GLY A 119 -17.97 -18.73 18.37
N SER A 120 -18.06 -17.65 19.15
CA SER A 120 -18.54 -17.69 20.54
C SER A 120 -20.06 -17.57 20.68
N PHE A 121 -20.82 -17.35 19.59
CA PHE A 121 -22.28 -17.25 19.61
C PHE A 121 -23.01 -18.48 19.03
N GLY A 122 -22.28 -19.54 18.67
CA GLY A 122 -22.82 -20.72 18.00
C GLY A 122 -23.11 -21.94 18.87
N VAL A 123 -23.18 -21.80 20.20
CA VAL A 123 -23.55 -22.90 21.12
C VAL A 123 -24.68 -22.43 22.05
N PHE A 124 -25.85 -22.15 21.49
CA PHE A 124 -27.06 -21.87 22.29
C PHE A 124 -28.38 -22.27 21.61
N ASN A 125 -28.39 -23.28 20.72
CA ASN A 125 -29.65 -23.70 20.09
C ASN A 125 -29.93 -25.21 20.05
N ASP A 126 -29.32 -26.01 20.94
CA ASP A 126 -29.66 -27.43 21.14
C ASP A 126 -30.30 -27.69 22.52
N LEU A 127 -31.13 -26.76 23.03
CA LEU A 127 -31.81 -26.92 24.33
C LEU A 127 -33.31 -26.60 24.34
N PHE A 128 -33.97 -26.61 23.19
CA PHE A 128 -35.44 -26.72 23.14
C PHE A 128 -35.83 -27.79 22.13
N ASN A 129 -36.14 -28.97 22.71
CA ASN A 129 -37.04 -29.97 22.14
C ASN A 129 -38.37 -29.35 21.70
#